data_AF-A0AAE3GRR8-F1
#
_entry.id   AF-A0AAE3GRR8-F1
#
_cell.length_a   1.000
_cell.length_b   1.000
_cell.length_c   1.000
_cell.angle_alpha   90.00
_cell.angle_beta   90.00
_cell.angle_gamma   90.00
#
_symmetry.space_group_name_H-M   'P 1'
#
loop_
_entity.id
_entity.type
_entity.pdbx_description
1 polymer ?
#
loop_
_entity_poly.entity_id
_entity_poly.type
_entity_poly.pdbx_seq_one_letter_code
_entity_poly.pdbx_strand_id
1 'polypeptide(L)' 'MKAILKKYPELVSIGDALDTYRQGLPITLHCLSCSQLLKVTEVVATGTLSVTCGNGCTNFRAKRKS' A
#
# COMPACT_ATOMS: atom_id res chain seq x y z
N MET A 1 0.25 7.91 17.56
CA MET A 1 0.19 7.15 16.27
C MET A 1 -0.91 6.07 16.22
N LYS A 2 -1.26 5.36 17.32
CA LYS A 2 -2.31 4.31 17.31
C LYS A 2 -3.74 4.76 16.95
N ALA A 3 -4.13 6.03 17.15
CA ALA A 3 -5.51 6.48 16.91
C ALA A 3 -5.87 6.62 15.42
N ILE A 4 -4.90 6.91 14.55
CA ILE A 4 -5.13 7.11 13.11
C ILE A 4 -5.39 5.76 12.42
N LEU A 5 -4.62 4.73 12.78
CA LEU A 5 -4.78 3.37 12.25
C LEU A 5 -6.11 2.73 12.67
N LYS A 6 -6.67 3.13 13.82
CA LYS A 6 -7.98 2.66 14.28
C LYS A 6 -9.14 3.27 13.49
N LYS A 7 -8.93 4.43 12.87
CA LYS A 7 -9.91 5.16 12.06
C LYS A 7 -9.80 4.82 10.57
N TYR A 8 -8.63 4.38 10.14
CA TYR A 8 -8.33 3.99 8.76
C TYR A 8 -7.57 2.65 8.74
N PRO A 9 -8.26 1.53 8.98
CA PRO A 9 -7.64 0.21 8.97
C PRO A 9 -7.00 -0.12 7.63
N GLU A 10 -7.48 0.45 6.52
CA GLU A 10 -6.91 0.31 5.19
C GLU A 10 -5.46 0.79 5.08
N LEU A 11 -5.06 1.77 5.90
CA LEU A 11 -3.68 2.25 5.94
C LEU A 11 -2.71 1.22 6.53
N VAL A 12 -3.20 0.28 7.35
CA VAL A 12 -2.39 -0.82 7.88
C VAL A 12 -1.95 -1.73 6.72
N SER A 13 -2.92 -2.26 5.94
CA SER A 13 -2.63 -3.13 4.79
C SER A 13 -1.77 -2.45 3.73
N ILE A 14 -1.96 -1.14 3.52
CA ILE A 14 -1.13 -0.35 2.60
C ILE A 14 0.31 -0.24 3.11
N GLY A 15 0.49 0.03 4.41
CA GLY A 15 1.80 0.11 5.06
C GLY A 15 2.56 -1.20 4.96
N ASP A 16 1.90 -2.32 5.30
CA ASP A 16 2.49 -3.65 5.19
C ASP A 16 2.85 -4.00 3.73
N ALA A 17 2.04 -3.55 2.76
CA ALA A 17 2.31 -3.83 1.34
C ALA A 17 3.55 -3.08 0.85
N LEU A 18 3.72 -1.84 1.28
CA LEU A 18 4.92 -1.05 1.00
C LEU A 18 6.15 -1.66 1.66
N ASP A 19 6.03 -2.15 2.89
CA ASP A 19 7.15 -2.79 3.60
C ASP A 19 7.56 -4.10 2.92
N THR A 20 6.59 -4.96 2.61
CA THR A 20 6.77 -6.23 1.87
C THR A 20 7.47 -5.97 0.53
N TYR A 21 7.04 -4.94 -0.21
CA TYR A 21 7.68 -4.53 -1.45
C TYR A 21 9.15 -4.11 -1.24
N ARG A 22 9.44 -3.35 -0.18
CA ARG A 22 10.80 -2.91 0.16
C ARG A 22 11.72 -4.07 0.55
N GLN A 23 11.14 -5.13 1.13
CA GLN A 23 11.84 -6.38 1.41
C GLN A 23 12.06 -7.25 0.15
N GLY A 24 11.47 -6.88 -1.00
CA GLY A 24 11.52 -7.69 -2.23
C GLY A 24 10.67 -8.95 -2.16
N LEU A 25 9.70 -9.02 -1.24
CA LEU A 25 8.82 -10.16 -1.05
C LEU A 25 7.55 -10.06 -1.91
N PRO A 26 6.93 -11.19 -2.27
CA PRO A 26 5.66 -11.19 -2.96
C PRO A 26 4.56 -10.61 -2.08
N ILE A 27 3.81 -9.65 -2.62
CA ILE A 27 2.73 -8.97 -1.89
C ILE A 27 1.47 -9.83 -1.94
N THR A 28 1.04 -10.32 -0.78
CA THR A 28 -0.17 -11.14 -0.61
C THR A 28 -1.27 -10.42 0.17
N LEU A 29 -1.09 -9.12 0.39
CA LEU A 29 -2.02 -8.31 1.16
C LEU A 29 -3.25 -7.94 0.34
N HIS A 30 -4.40 -7.93 1.00
CA HIS A 30 -5.68 -7.63 0.39
C HIS A 30 -6.18 -6.26 0.86
N CYS A 31 -6.87 -5.57 -0.03
CA CYS A 31 -7.56 -4.34 0.31
C CYS A 31 -8.74 -4.65 1.22
N LEU A 32 -8.87 -3.91 2.33
CA LEU A 32 -9.95 -4.08 3.29
C LEU A 32 -11.33 -3.72 2.73
N SER A 33 -11.41 -2.89 1.69
CA SER A 33 -12.69 -2.46 1.10
C SER A 33 -13.23 -3.42 0.04
N CYS A 34 -12.36 -4.00 -0.79
CA CYS A 34 -12.72 -4.85 -1.94
C CYS A 34 -12.32 -6.32 -1.74
N SER A 35 -11.55 -6.67 -0.71
CA SER A 35 -10.90 -7.97 -0.51
C SER A 35 -10.04 -8.45 -1.69
N GLN A 36 -9.68 -7.54 -2.58
CA GLN A 36 -8.85 -7.80 -3.75
C GLN A 36 -7.38 -7.59 -3.42
N LEU A 37 -6.50 -8.26 -4.16
CA LEU A 37 -5.06 -8.15 -3.95
C LEU A 37 -4.57 -6.70 -4.13
N LEU A 38 -3.71 -6.25 -3.21
CA LEU A 38 -3.02 -4.97 -3.33
C LEU A 38 -1.84 -5.11 -4.27
N LYS A 39 -1.70 -4.15 -5.18
CA LYS A 39 -0.57 -4.04 -6.08
C LYS A 39 0.24 -2.81 -5.73
N VAL A 40 1.54 -2.99 -5.51
CA VAL A 40 2.48 -1.89 -5.32
C VAL A 40 3.27 -1.69 -6.60
N THR A 41 3.34 -0.43 -7.04
CA THR A 41 4.07 -0.04 -8.25
C THR A 41 4.99 1.11 -7.88
N GLU A 42 6.27 0.99 -8.23
CA GLU A 42 7.25 2.07 -8.04
C GLU A 42 7.40 2.89 -9.34
N VAL A 43 7.24 4.21 -9.21
CA VAL A 43 7.61 5.16 -10.24
C VAL A 43 9.04 5.60 -9.97
N VAL A 44 10.00 4.84 -10.50
CA VAL A 44 11.45 5.04 -10.33
C VAL A 44 11.89 6.48 -10.64
N ALA A 45 11.31 7.11 -11.66
CA ALA A 45 11.63 8.50 -12.03
C ALA A 45 11.40 9.53 -10.92
N THR A 46 10.51 9.24 -9.97
CA THR A 46 10.17 10.16 -8.87
C THR A 46 10.37 9.56 -7.48
N GLY A 47 10.81 8.30 -7.40
CA GLY A 47 10.84 7.53 -6.16
C GLY A 47 9.47 7.41 -5.49
N THR A 48 8.37 7.42 -6.26
CA THR A 48 7.01 7.36 -5.69
C THR A 48 6.50 5.93 -5.72
N LEU A 49 6.09 5.40 -4.58
CA LEU A 49 5.39 4.13 -4.47
C LEU A 49 3.88 4.38 -4.51
N SER A 50 3.20 3.64 -5.37
CA SER A 50 1.74 3.67 -5.50
C SER A 50 1.19 2.31 -5.12
N VAL A 51 0.22 2.28 -4.20
CA VAL A 51 -0.53 1.09 -3.80
C VAL A 51 -1.94 1.19 -4.35
N THR A 52 -2.37 0.19 -5.11
CA THR A 52 -3.69 0.14 -5.75
C THR A 52 -4.37 -1.20 -5.53
N CYS A 53 -5.68 -1.20 -5.22
CA CYS A 53 -6.53 -2.41 -5.30
C CYS A 53 -6.80 -2.73 -6.78
N GLY A 54 -6.88 -4.02 -7.15
CA GLY A 54 -7.24 -4.44 -8.52
C GLY A 54 -8.58 -3.89 -9.03
N ASN A 55 -9.51 -3.60 -8.12
CA ASN A 55 -10.81 -2.98 -8.42
C ASN A 55 -10.82 -1.44 -8.29
N GLY A 56 -9.66 -0.81 -8.03
CA GLY A 56 -9.54 0.64 -7.92
C GLY A 56 -10.11 1.28 -6.64
N CYS A 57 -10.64 0.49 -5.69
CA CYS A 57 -11.24 1.01 -4.45
C CYS A 57 -10.25 1.69 -3.50
N THR A 58 -8.96 1.42 -3.68
CA THR A 58 -7.87 2.04 -2.90
C THR A 58 -6.82 2.53 -3.88
N ASN A 59 -6.44 3.80 -3.73
CA ASN A 59 -5.31 4.42 -4.41
C ASN A 59 -4.52 5.22 -3.38
N PHE A 60 -3.34 4.74 -3.02
CA PHE A 60 -2.45 5.42 -2.08
C PHE A 60 -1.12 5.69 -2.75
N ARG A 61 -0.60 6.90 -2.58
CA ARG A 61 0.72 7.30 -3.07
C ARG A 61 1.57 7.77 -1.91
N ALA A 62 2.75 7.18 -1.78
CA ALA A 62 3.78 7.62 -0.86
C ALA A 62 5.06 7.90 -1.63
N LYS A 63 5.67 9.06 -1.38
CA LYS A 63 7.06 9.28 -1.78
C LYS A 63 7.95 8.43 -0.90
N ARG A 64 8.88 7.70 -1.50
CA ARG A 64 9.97 7.05 -0.79
C ARG A 64 10.83 8.19 -0.23
N LYS A 65 10.71 8.44 1.07
CA LYS A 65 11.59 9.42 1.73
C LYS A 65 12.99 8.80 1.70
N SER A 66 13.84 9.35 0.83
CA SER A 66 15.27 9.03 0.77
C SER A 66 15.97 9.40 2.06
#